data_AF-A0A6A1WID8-F1
#
_entry.id   AF-A0A6A1WID8-F1
#
_cell.length_a   1.000
_cell.length_b   1.000
_cell.length_c   1.000
_cell.angle_alpha   90.00
_cell.angle_beta   90.00
_cell.angle_gamma   90.00
#
_symmetry.space_group_name_H-M   'P 1'
#
loop_
_entity.id
_entity.type
_entity.pdbx_description
1 polymer ?
#
loop_
_entity_poly.entity_id
_entity_poly.type
_entity_poly.pdbx_seq_one_letter_code
_entity_poly.pdbx_strand_id
1 'polypeptide(L)' 'MGTAVDAPNKGTNGSMAEKKPTVVFVLGGPGSGKGTQCANIVEHFGYTHLSAGDLLRAEIRSGSENGYNLYKLLSI' A
#
# COMPACT_ATOMS: atom_id res chain seq x y z
N MET A 1 -23.04 23.18 49.58
CA MET A 1 -22.68 21.81 49.17
C MET A 1 -22.76 21.75 47.65
N GLY A 2 -21.64 21.40 47.01
CA GLY A 2 -21.57 21.12 45.56
C GLY A 2 -22.50 19.95 45.18
N THR A 3 -22.72 19.67 43.90
CA THR A 3 -21.69 19.40 42.91
C THR A 3 -22.22 19.59 41.49
N ALA A 4 -21.30 19.92 40.59
CA ALA A 4 -21.49 19.94 39.15
C ALA A 4 -22.03 18.58 38.66
N VAL A 5 -22.99 18.62 37.73
CA VAL A 5 -23.26 17.48 36.85
C VAL A 5 -22.57 17.80 35.53
N ASP A 6 -21.43 17.15 35.37
CA ASP A 6 -20.59 17.20 34.18
C ASP A 6 -21.35 16.65 32.96
N ALA A 7 -21.18 17.32 31.82
CA ALA A 7 -21.58 16.79 30.53
C ALA A 7 -20.56 15.71 30.08
N PRO A 8 -20.99 14.47 29.76
CA PRO A 8 -20.21 13.55 28.96
C PRO A 8 -20.74 13.63 27.52
N ASN A 9 -19.95 13.68 26.46
CA ASN A 9 -18.68 13.02 26.24
C ASN A 9 -17.97 13.78 25.11
N LYS A 10 -16.78 14.29 25.41
CA LYS A 10 -15.87 14.88 24.43
C LYS A 10 -15.51 13.77 23.45
N GLY A 11 -16.01 13.86 22.21
CA GLY A 11 -15.60 12.99 21.12
C GLY A 11 -14.08 12.94 21.10
N THR A 12 -13.53 11.77 21.39
CA THR A 12 -12.09 11.52 21.35
C THR A 12 -11.68 11.49 19.88
N ASN A 13 -11.48 12.67 19.30
CA ASN A 13 -10.68 12.84 18.10
C ASN A 13 -9.22 12.58 18.51
N GLY A 14 -8.91 11.31 18.72
CA GLY A 14 -7.55 10.85 18.89
C GLY A 14 -6.84 11.05 17.56
N SER A 15 -6.00 12.08 17.49
CA SER A 15 -5.03 12.25 16.42
C SER A 15 -4.19 10.98 16.33
N MET A 16 -4.40 10.16 15.31
CA MET A 16 -3.41 9.14 14.94
C MET A 16 -2.13 9.91 14.59
N ALA A 17 -1.16 9.91 15.50
CA ALA A 17 0.15 10.44 15.22
C ALA A 17 0.68 9.76 13.95
N GLU A 18 1.00 10.54 12.91
CA GLU A 18 1.51 10.07 11.63
C GLU A 18 2.84 9.33 11.82
N LYS A 19 2.77 8.04 12.13
CA LYS A 19 3.96 7.19 12.14
C LYS A 19 4.33 6.93 10.68
N LYS A 20 5.50 7.44 10.26
CA LYS A 20 6.03 7.18 8.92
C LYS A 20 6.13 5.66 8.68
N PRO A 21 5.62 5.15 7.55
CA PRO A 21 5.70 3.72 7.26
C PRO A 21 7.14 3.30 6.99
N THR A 22 7.48 2.08 7.39
CA THR A 22 8.74 1.43 6.98
C THR A 22 8.57 0.90 5.56
N VAL A 23 9.44 1.32 4.65
CA VAL A 23 9.41 0.92 3.23
C VAL A 23 10.64 0.06 2.93
N VAL A 24 10.43 -1.11 2.35
CA VAL A 24 11.49 -2.06 1.97
C VAL A 24 11.46 -2.25 0.45
N PHE A 25 12.60 -2.00 -0.20
CA PHE A 25 12.75 -2.25 -1.64
C PHE A 25 13.33 -3.64 -1.87
N VAL A 26 12.63 -4.46 -2.67
CA VAL A 26 13.09 -5.79 -3.06
C VAL A 26 13.52 -5.75 -4.52
N LEU A 27 14.82 -5.89 -4.76
CA LEU A 27 15.45 -5.74 -6.09
C LEU A 27 16.01 -7.07 -6.59
N GLY A 28 16.14 -7.20 -7.92
CA GLY A 28 16.65 -8.41 -8.58
C GLY A 28 16.16 -8.59 -10.01
N GLY A 29 16.85 -9.39 -10.81
CA GLY A 29 16.52 -9.64 -12.22
C GLY A 29 15.21 -10.41 -12.45
N PRO A 30 14.75 -10.56 -13.71
CA PRO A 30 13.62 -11.42 -14.04
C PRO A 30 13.86 -12.86 -13.56
N GLY A 31 12.83 -13.51 -13.01
CA GLY A 31 12.94 -14.89 -12.50
C GLY A 31 13.68 -15.07 -11.17
N SER A 32 14.22 -14.01 -10.56
CA SER A 32 15.01 -14.11 -9.31
C SER A 32 14.20 -14.44 -8.03
N GLY A 33 12.91 -14.78 -8.14
CA GLY A 33 12.10 -15.17 -6.99
C GLY A 33 11.57 -14.04 -6.09
N LYS A 34 11.68 -12.76 -6.49
CA LYS A 34 11.21 -11.61 -5.67
C LYS A 34 9.75 -11.74 -5.22
N GLY A 35 8.85 -12.08 -6.14
CA GLY A 35 7.43 -12.22 -5.84
C GLY A 35 7.18 -13.29 -4.78
N THR A 36 7.86 -14.43 -4.88
CA THR A 36 7.81 -15.51 -3.88
C THR A 36 8.29 -15.03 -2.52
N GLN A 37 9.44 -14.34 -2.45
CA GLN A 37 9.96 -13.82 -1.20
C GLN A 37 9.07 -12.72 -0.61
N CYS A 38 8.49 -11.86 -1.44
CA CYS A 38 7.53 -10.86 -0.99
C CYS A 38 6.28 -11.50 -0.38
N ALA A 39 5.75 -12.58 -0.97
CA ALA A 39 4.62 -13.32 -0.41
C ALA A 39 4.94 -13.85 1.00
N ASN A 40 6.12 -14.45 1.17
CA ASN A 40 6.59 -14.91 2.49
C ASN A 40 6.75 -13.74 3.47
N ILE A 41 7.21 -12.57 3.02
CA ILE A 41 7.33 -11.38 3.86
C ILE A 41 5.95 -10.88 4.34
N VAL A 42 4.95 -10.87 3.46
CA VAL A 42 3.56 -10.55 3.83
C VAL A 42 3.06 -11.52 4.89
N GLU A 43 3.23 -12.83 4.66
CA GLU A 43 2.75 -13.88 5.56
C GLU A 43 3.40 -13.81 6.95
N HIS A 44 4.73 -13.66 7.01
CA HIS A 44 5.46 -13.74 8.27
C HIS A 44 5.55 -12.41 9.04
N PHE A 45 5.46 -11.27 8.35
CA PHE A 45 5.70 -9.96 8.97
C PHE A 45 4.54 -8.96 8.81
N GLY A 46 3.46 -9.32 8.12
CA GLY A 46 2.26 -8.48 8.00
C GLY A 46 2.48 -7.21 7.17
N TYR A 47 3.45 -7.22 6.25
CA TYR A 47 3.69 -6.08 5.35
C TYR A 47 2.65 -6.03 4.23
N THR A 48 2.44 -4.85 3.65
CA THR A 48 1.71 -4.70 2.39
C THR A 48 2.67 -4.80 1.23
N HIS A 49 2.46 -5.78 0.34
CA HIS A 49 3.25 -5.93 -0.87
C HIS A 49 2.71 -5.05 -2.01
N LEU A 50 3.56 -4.16 -2.52
CA LEU A 50 3.29 -3.33 -3.69
C LEU A 50 4.22 -3.73 -4.83
N SER A 51 3.65 -4.33 -5.87
CA SER A 51 4.37 -4.76 -7.08
C SER A 51 4.11 -3.76 -8.20
N ALA A 52 5.13 -2.98 -8.57
CA ALA A 52 5.04 -2.05 -9.69
C ALA A 52 4.59 -2.77 -10.98
N GLY A 53 5.11 -3.98 -11.23
CA GLY A 53 4.71 -4.77 -12.39
C GLY A 53 3.22 -5.14 -12.38
N ASP A 54 2.66 -5.50 -11.21
CA ASP A 54 1.23 -5.85 -11.13
C ASP A 54 0.34 -4.62 -11.29
N LEU A 55 0.73 -3.48 -10.72
CA LEU A 55 0.04 -2.20 -10.88
C LEU A 55 0.02 -1.77 -12.35
N LEU A 56 1.16 -1.83 -13.04
CA LEU A 56 1.26 -1.48 -14.46
C LEU A 56 0.42 -2.42 -15.34
N ARG A 57 0.47 -3.74 -15.08
CA ARG A 57 -0.37 -4.70 -15.81
C ARG A 57 -1.86 -4.51 -15.52
N ALA A 58 -2.22 -4.14 -14.29
CA ALA A 58 -3.59 -3.81 -13.93
C ALA A 58 -4.08 -2.56 -14.67
N GLU A 59 -3.24 -1.52 -14.78
CA GLU A 59 -3.55 -0.31 -15.53
C GLU A 59 -3.71 -0.59 -17.03
N ILE A 60 -2.87 -1.43 -17.63
CA ILE A 60 -3.05 -1.85 -19.03
C ILE A 60 -4.39 -2.57 -19.21
N ARG A 61 -4.76 -3.47 -18.28
CA ARG A 61 -6.04 -4.20 -18.32
C ARG A 61 -7.26 -3.31 -18.07
N SER A 62 -7.09 -2.13 -17.46
CA SER A 62 -8.20 -1.21 -17.20
C SER A 62 -8.75 -0.61 -18.51
N GLY A 63 -7.97 -0.61 -19.58
CA GLY A 63 -8.33 0.00 -20.86
C GLY A 63 -8.34 1.53 -20.82
N SER A 64 -7.77 2.14 -19.78
CA SER A 64 -7.64 3.60 -19.67
C SER A 64 -6.69 4.14 -20.76
N GLU A 65 -6.75 5.45 -21.01
CA GLU A 65 -5.78 6.14 -21.87
C GLU A 65 -4.34 5.90 -21.39
N ASN A 66 -4.13 5.95 -20.07
CA ASN A 66 -2.84 5.65 -19.47
C ASN A 66 -2.42 4.19 -19.71
N GLY A 67 -3.37 3.25 -19.59
CA GLY A 67 -3.16 1.85 -19.90
C GLY A 67 -2.75 1.61 -21.35
N TYR A 68 -3.37 2.32 -22.30
CA TYR A 68 -2.99 2.26 -23.71
C TYR A 68 -1.57 2.82 -23.95
N ASN A 69 -1.24 3.97 -23.34
CA ASN A 69 0.09 4.56 -23.43
C ASN A 69 1.17 3.64 -22.84
N LEU A 70 0.88 2.99 -21.71
CA LEU A 70 1.75 1.98 -21.09
C LEU A 70 1.95 0.77 -22.00
N TYR A 71 0.88 0.24 -22.58
CA TYR A 71 0.96 -0.90 -23.52
C TYR A 71 1.87 -0.57 -24.70
N LYS A 72 1.71 0.62 -25.30
CA LYS A 72 2.53 1.07 -26.43
C LYS A 72 4.01 1.21 -26.07
N LEU A 73 4.33 1.72 -24.87
CA LEU A 73 5.71 1.89 -24.40
C LEU A 73 6.40 0.55 -24.07
N LEU A 74 5.67 -0.45 -23.60
CA LEU A 74 6.23 -1.75 -23.18
C LEU A 74 6.26 -2.79 -24.31
N SER A 75 5.66 -2.49 -25.46
CA SER A 75 5.60 -3.38 -26.63
C SER A 75 6.66 -3.07 -27.70
N ILE A 76 7.52 -2.07 -27.47
CA ILE A 76 8.70 -1.74 -28.29
C ILE A 76 9.96 -2.42 -27.73
#